data_AF-A0A847D3B1-F1
#
_entry.id   AF-A0A847D3B1-F1
#
_cell.length_a   1.000
_cell.length_b   1.000
_cell.length_c   1.000
_cell.angle_alpha   90.00
_cell.angle_beta   90.00
_cell.angle_gamma   90.00
#
_symmetry.space_group_name_H-M   'P 1'
#
loop_
_entity.id
_entity.type
_entity.pdbx_description
1 polymer ?
#
loop_
_entity_poly.entity_id
_entity_poly.type
_entity_poly.pdbx_seq_one_letter_code
_entity_poly.pdbx_strand_id
1 'polypeptide(L)'
;HHFLHGHKVAYGIMVQLAYEKKWAEIDNLIPFYEHLDIPQSLSDLHLDRLDAEDIMEIARLSTKPEAPVHGLPYEVTAGLMAEAIQALDKYMANLPKL
;
A
#
# COMPACT_ATOMS: atom_id res chain seq x y z
N HIS A 1 -14.34 -8.02 -8.51
CA HIS A 1 -13.93 -6.68 -8.98
C HIS A 1 -14.80 -5.59 -8.33
N HIS A 2 -14.75 -5.43 -7.00
CA HIS A 2 -15.72 -4.57 -6.27
C HIS A 2 -15.17 -3.18 -5.89
N PHE A 3 -13.86 -2.97 -5.95
CA PHE A 3 -13.24 -1.67 -5.62
C PHE A 3 -13.11 -0.76 -6.84
N LEU A 4 -13.47 0.51 -6.66
CA LEU A 4 -13.26 1.57 -7.63
C LEU A 4 -11.76 1.70 -7.96
N HIS A 5 -11.44 2.15 -9.19
CA HIS A 5 -10.05 2.38 -9.59
C HIS A 5 -9.33 3.33 -8.61
N GLY A 6 -10.01 4.41 -8.19
CA GLY A 6 -9.48 5.37 -7.22
C GLY A 6 -9.12 4.76 -5.86
N HIS A 7 -9.85 3.74 -5.40
CA HIS A 7 -9.56 3.06 -4.13
C HIS A 7 -8.23 2.29 -4.19
N LYS A 8 -7.97 1.63 -5.32
CA LYS A 8 -6.69 0.94 -5.52
C LYS A 8 -5.53 1.93 -5.62
N VAL A 9 -5.75 3.06 -6.29
CA VAL A 9 -4.75 4.13 -6.41
C VAL A 9 -4.44 4.74 -5.05
N ALA A 10 -5.46 5.04 -4.23
CA ALA A 10 -5.29 5.56 -2.87
C ALA A 10 -4.43 4.64 -2.00
N TYR A 11 -4.75 3.35 -1.96
CA TYR A 11 -3.92 2.38 -1.24
C TYR A 11 -2.47 2.33 -1.78
N GLY A 12 -2.30 2.39 -3.10
CA GLY A 12 -0.98 2.44 -3.74
C GLY A 12 -0.12 3.64 -3.30
N ILE A 13 -0.74 4.79 -3.02
CA ILE A 13 -0.03 5.97 -2.47
C ILE A 13 0.49 5.67 -1.06
N MET A 14 -0.31 5.05 -0.20
CA MET A 14 0.14 4.64 1.14
C MET A 14 1.31 3.65 1.07
N VAL A 15 1.25 2.68 0.15
CA VAL A 15 2.35 1.73 -0.07
C VAL A 15 3.61 2.44 -0.54
N GLN A 16 3.50 3.41 -1.46
CA GLN A 16 4.65 4.18 -1.92
C GLN A 16 5.28 5.00 -0.77
N LEU A 17 4.47 5.63 0.08
CA LEU A 17 4.99 6.37 1.24
C LEU A 17 5.68 5.43 2.23
N ALA A 18 5.14 4.23 2.46
CA ALA A 18 5.77 3.20 3.29
C ALA A 18 7.11 2.74 2.69
N TYR A 19 7.15 2.54 1.37
CA TYR A 19 8.37 2.21 0.63
C TYR A 19 9.45 3.30 0.79
N GLU A 20 9.04 4.56 0.70
CA GLU A 20 9.89 5.74 0.91
C GLU A 20 10.18 6.04 2.40
N LYS A 21 9.65 5.24 3.33
CA LYS A 21 9.76 5.40 4.79
C LYS A 21 9.23 6.75 5.30
N LYS A 22 8.25 7.34 4.61
CA LYS A 22 7.61 8.63 4.94
C LYS A 22 6.41 8.45 5.87
N TRP A 23 6.63 7.81 7.02
CA TRP A 23 5.56 7.48 7.97
C TRP A 23 4.80 8.71 8.50
N ALA A 24 5.50 9.82 8.73
CA ALA A 24 4.86 11.08 9.14
C ALA A 24 3.88 11.63 8.08
N GLU A 25 4.15 11.40 6.78
CA GLU A 25 3.22 11.79 5.72
C GLU A 25 2.00 10.86 5.65
N ILE A 26 2.19 9.57 5.95
CA ILE A 26 1.06 8.64 6.11
C ILE A 26 0.16 9.16 7.23
N ASP A 27 0.71 9.49 8.41
CA ASP A 27 -0.06 10.02 9.54
C ASP A 27 -0.84 11.28 9.19
N ASN A 28 -0.22 12.20 8.44
CA ASN A 28 -0.88 13.42 7.97
C ASN A 28 -2.02 13.15 6.99
N LEU A 29 -1.95 12.05 6.22
CA LEU A 29 -2.98 11.69 5.24
C LEU A 29 -4.13 10.90 5.84
N ILE A 30 -3.93 10.18 6.95
CA ILE A 30 -4.97 9.34 7.58
C ILE A 30 -6.28 10.10 7.79
N PRO A 31 -6.32 11.30 8.41
CA PRO A 31 -7.59 12.02 8.62
C PRO A 31 -8.31 12.36 7.32
N PHE A 32 -7.56 12.58 6.23
CA PHE A 32 -8.12 12.85 4.91
C PHE A 32 -8.69 11.58 4.27
N TYR A 33 -7.99 10.44 4.40
CA TYR A 33 -8.45 9.14 3.91
C TYR A 33 -9.72 8.70 4.65
N GLU A 34 -9.75 8.86 5.97
CA GLU A 34 -10.92 8.58 6.81
C GLU A 34 -12.11 9.46 6.45
N HIS A 35 -11.89 10.76 6.23
CA HIS A 35 -12.97 11.69 5.85
C HIS A 35 -13.63 11.33 4.51
N LEU A 36 -12.86 10.74 3.59
CA LEU A 36 -13.33 10.37 2.26
C LEU A 36 -13.77 8.90 2.14
N ASP A 37 -13.66 8.11 3.22
CA ASP A 37 -13.97 6.68 3.23
C ASP A 37 -13.19 5.90 2.15
N ILE A 38 -11.89 6.22 1.99
CA ILE A 38 -11.00 5.54 1.04
C ILE A 38 -10.02 4.62 1.77
N PRO A 39 -9.63 3.49 1.15
CA PRO A 39 -8.85 2.47 1.83
C PRO A 39 -7.40 2.89 2.07
N GLN A 40 -6.90 2.53 3.26
CA GLN A 40 -5.53 2.81 3.71
C GLN A 40 -4.77 1.54 4.15
N SER A 41 -5.46 0.40 4.24
CA SER A 41 -4.90 -0.92 4.59
C SER A 41 -5.42 -2.04 3.67
N LEU A 42 -4.82 -3.23 3.74
CA LEU A 42 -5.37 -4.40 3.04
C LEU A 42 -6.72 -4.81 3.63
N SER A 43 -6.92 -4.59 4.93
CA SER A 43 -8.20 -4.86 5.61
C SER A 43 -9.35 -4.02 5.03
N ASP A 44 -9.10 -2.74 4.73
CA ASP A 44 -10.08 -1.85 4.09
C ASP A 44 -10.42 -2.30 2.66
N LEU A 45 -9.50 -3.03 2.02
CA LEU A 45 -9.70 -3.67 0.72
C LEU A 45 -10.32 -5.07 0.82
N HIS A 46 -10.70 -5.54 2.01
CA HIS A 46 -11.15 -6.91 2.27
C HIS A 46 -10.13 -7.98 1.84
N LEU A 47 -8.85 -7.65 2.01
CA LEU A 47 -7.68 -8.48 1.68
C LEU A 47 -6.88 -8.83 2.96
N ASP A 48 -7.53 -8.88 4.12
CA ASP A 48 -6.94 -9.18 5.44
C ASP A 48 -6.46 -10.63 5.60
N ARG A 49 -6.74 -11.49 4.61
CA ARG A 49 -6.40 -12.93 4.64
C ARG A 49 -5.27 -13.31 3.68
N LEU A 50 -4.65 -12.33 3.02
CA LEU A 50 -3.54 -12.59 2.12
C LEU A 50 -2.35 -13.10 2.92
N ASP A 51 -1.76 -14.19 2.46
CA ASP A 51 -0.51 -14.69 3.03
C ASP A 51 0.71 -14.01 2.39
N ALA A 52 1.91 -14.43 2.80
CA ALA A 52 3.14 -13.84 2.27
C ALA A 52 3.33 -14.09 0.77
N GLU A 53 2.84 -15.21 0.24
CA GLU A 53 2.94 -15.54 -1.19
C GLU A 53 1.97 -14.68 -2.01
N ASP A 54 0.74 -14.48 -1.50
CA ASP A 54 -0.23 -13.58 -2.11
C ASP A 54 0.30 -12.14 -2.21
N ILE A 55 0.93 -11.65 -1.13
CA ILE A 55 1.56 -10.32 -1.12
C ILE A 55 2.72 -10.26 -2.11
N MET A 56 3.53 -11.32 -2.17
CA MET A 56 4.64 -11.39 -3.12
C MET A 56 4.14 -11.38 -4.57
N GLU A 57 3.02 -12.05 -4.86
CA GLU A 57 2.42 -12.01 -6.19
C GLU A 57 1.89 -10.61 -6.55
N ILE A 58 1.21 -9.93 -5.62
CA ILE A 58 0.82 -8.51 -5.80
C ILE A 58 2.04 -7.65 -6.10
N ALA A 59 3.13 -7.86 -5.36
CA ALA A 59 4.38 -7.13 -5.57
C ALA A 59 4.98 -7.43 -6.97
N ARG A 60 5.06 -8.69 -7.39
CA ARG A 60 5.53 -9.06 -8.74
C ARG A 60 4.69 -8.43 -9.84
N LEU A 61 3.37 -8.43 -9.68
CA LEU A 61 2.45 -7.79 -10.63
C LEU A 61 2.65 -6.28 -10.69
N SER A 62 2.97 -5.65 -9.55
CA SER A 62 3.18 -4.20 -9.43
C SER A 62 4.55 -3.74 -9.92
N THR A 63 5.54 -4.65 -10.01
CA THR A 63 6.91 -4.33 -10.44
C THR A 63 7.31 -5.00 -11.76
N LYS A 64 6.34 -5.35 -12.61
CA LYS A 64 6.63 -5.85 -13.97
C LYS A 64 7.51 -4.86 -14.76
N PRO A 65 8.30 -5.32 -15.74
CA PRO A 65 9.21 -4.43 -16.49
C PRO A 65 8.55 -3.19 -17.10
N GLU A 66 7.28 -3.30 -17.50
CA GLU A 66 6.48 -2.22 -18.08
C GLU A 66 5.76 -1.33 -17.05
N ALA A 67 5.89 -1.63 -15.75
CA ALA A 67 5.19 -0.91 -14.71
C ALA A 67 5.75 0.52 -14.51
N PRO A 68 4.90 1.52 -14.25
CA PRO A 68 5.33 2.92 -14.05
C PRO A 68 6.33 3.14 -12.91
N VAL A 69 6.39 2.20 -11.96
CA VAL A 69 7.31 2.26 -10.80
C VAL A 69 8.78 2.34 -11.21
N HIS A 70 9.14 1.85 -12.41
CA HIS A 70 10.50 1.94 -12.93
C HIS A 70 10.90 3.34 -13.43
N GLY A 71 9.95 4.28 -13.48
CA GLY A 71 10.20 5.70 -13.75
C GLY A 71 10.59 6.51 -12.50
N LEU A 72 10.57 5.89 -11.32
CA LEU A 72 10.93 6.54 -10.06
C LEU A 72 12.46 6.73 -9.96
N PRO A 73 12.96 7.75 -9.22
CA PRO A 73 14.39 8.05 -9.12
C PRO A 73 15.14 7.07 -8.20
N TYR A 74 14.61 5.87 -7.97
CA TYR A 74 15.13 4.83 -7.10
C TYR A 74 14.73 3.45 -7.63
N GLU A 75 15.50 2.43 -7.27
CA GLU A 75 15.22 1.05 -7.67
C GLU A 75 13.96 0.53 -6.97
N VAL A 76 13.11 -0.18 -7.73
CA VAL A 76 11.93 -0.87 -7.23
C VAL A 76 12.01 -2.34 -7.60
N THR A 77 12.05 -3.20 -6.57
CA THR A 77 12.04 -4.66 -6.73
C THR A 77 10.77 -5.25 -6.10
N ALA A 78 10.36 -6.43 -6.57
CA ALA A 78 9.21 -7.13 -5.99
C ALA A 78 9.41 -7.41 -4.49
N GLY A 79 10.64 -7.72 -4.05
CA GLY A 79 10.93 -7.96 -2.64
C GLY A 79 10.72 -6.71 -1.78
N LEU A 80 11.30 -5.58 -2.18
CA LEU A 80 11.12 -4.31 -1.45
C LEU A 80 9.66 -3.83 -1.48
N MET A 81 8.95 -4.08 -2.58
CA MET A 81 7.52 -3.77 -2.69
C MET A 81 6.68 -4.63 -1.72
N ALA A 82 6.95 -5.93 -1.63
CA ALA A 82 6.29 -6.82 -0.68
C ALA A 82 6.58 -6.40 0.78
N GLU A 83 7.83 -6.04 1.08
CA GLU A 83 8.21 -5.50 2.40
C GLU A 83 7.45 -4.23 2.74
N ALA A 84 7.28 -3.31 1.77
CA ALA A 84 6.54 -2.07 1.97
C ALA A 84 5.04 -2.32 2.24
N ILE A 85 4.41 -3.24 1.50
CA ILE A 85 3.02 -3.65 1.73
C ILE A 85 2.84 -4.21 3.14
N GLN A 86 3.72 -5.13 3.56
CA GLN A 86 3.67 -5.73 4.90
C GLN A 86 3.95 -4.71 6.01
N ALA A 87 4.89 -3.80 5.78
CA ALA A 87 5.23 -2.75 6.73
C ALA A 87 4.06 -1.78 6.92
N LEU A 88 3.40 -1.37 5.83
CA LEU A 88 2.19 -0.55 5.89
C LEU A 88 1.07 -1.27 6.65
N ASP A 89 0.76 -2.51 6.31
CA ASP A 89 -0.34 -3.24 6.94
C ASP A 89 -0.11 -3.41 8.45
N LYS A 90 1.12 -3.75 8.85
CA LYS A 90 1.53 -3.78 10.25
C LYS A 90 1.45 -2.41 10.91
N TYR A 91 1.84 -1.34 10.22
CA TYR A 91 1.77 0.02 10.73
C TYR A 91 0.31 0.40 11.04
N MET A 92 -0.58 0.23 10.07
CA MET A 92 -2.02 0.53 10.20
C MET A 92 -2.70 -0.31 11.27
N ALA A 93 -2.33 -1.59 11.42
CA ALA A 93 -2.87 -2.47 12.46
C ALA A 93 -2.48 -2.06 13.90
N ASN A 94 -1.38 -1.33 14.08
CA ASN A 94 -0.90 -0.88 15.39
C ASN A 94 -1.36 0.53 15.76
N LEU A 95 -2.01 1.25 14.84
CA LEU A 95 -2.55 2.57 15.15
C LEU A 95 -3.77 2.42 16.08
N PRO A 96 -3.89 3.30 17.10
CA PRO A 96 -5.08 3.33 17.92
C PRO A 96 -6.28 3.70 17.05
N LYS A 97 -7.26 2.80 16.95
CA LYS A 97 -8.54 3.12 16.31
C LYS A 97 -9.27 4.11 17.20
N LEU A 98 -9.62 5.28 16.65
CA LEU A 98 -10.42 6.31 17.30
C LEU A 98 -11.85 5.81 17.57
#